data_AF-A0A2T0L2G3-F1
#
_entry.id   AF-A0A2T0L2G3-F1
#
_cell.length_a   1.000
_cell.length_b   1.000
_cell.length_c   1.000
_cell.angle_alpha   90.00
_cell.angle_beta   90.00
_cell.angle_gamma   90.00
#
_symmetry.space_group_name_H-M   'P 1'
#
loop_
_entity.id
_entity.type
_entity.pdbx_description
1 polymer ?
#
loop_
_entity_poly.entity_id
_entity_poly.type
_entity_poly.pdbx_seq_one_letter_code
_entity_poly.pdbx_strand_id
1 'polypeptide(L)'
;MERLVAKARRFNVVIEFVQQVGDFVALDEPLFYLYGNVDAIDESRLRSLVAFGTERTMEQDPMSAFRILVDIALKALSAAINDPTTAVLAIDQLHRLLRMVGKRSLRVEKIRDASGQVRVILRTPNWEDFVHISFREIRQCGAGSIQIARRLRAAIENLIQSLPEHRHAALRLELILLDRAVASKHPFPEDLALARIPDSQGLGGSAASTEKQLAVSGVNRG
;
A
#
# COMPACT_ATOMS: atom_id res chain seq x y z
N MET A 1 -17.51 5.63 -18.23
CA MET A 1 -17.65 6.78 -17.30
C MET A 1 -18.50 7.92 -17.86
N GLU A 2 -18.28 8.38 -19.09
CA GLU A 2 -19.02 9.51 -19.71
C GLU A 2 -20.55 9.33 -19.70
N ARG A 3 -21.05 8.12 -19.97
CA ARG A 3 -22.49 7.81 -19.91
C ARG A 3 -23.10 8.02 -18.52
N LEU A 4 -22.36 7.72 -17.45
CA LEU A 4 -22.79 7.93 -16.06
C LEU A 4 -22.88 9.44 -15.75
N VAL A 5 -21.86 10.21 -16.14
CA VAL A 5 -21.84 11.67 -15.96
C VAL A 5 -22.97 12.34 -16.75
N ALA A 6 -23.21 11.93 -18.00
CA ALA A 6 -24.29 12.47 -18.81
C ALA A 6 -25.68 12.20 -18.19
N LYS A 7 -25.89 11.01 -17.64
CA LYS A 7 -27.15 10.64 -16.98
C LYS A 7 -27.34 11.42 -15.67
N ALA A 8 -26.29 11.49 -14.84
CA ALA A 8 -26.27 12.28 -13.61
C ALA A 8 -26.55 13.77 -13.88
N ARG A 9 -25.98 14.34 -14.94
CA ARG A 9 -26.25 15.71 -15.37
C ARG A 9 -27.70 15.91 -15.82
N ARG A 10 -28.23 15.00 -16.65
CA ARG A 10 -29.60 15.09 -17.19
C ARG A 10 -30.65 15.15 -16.08
N PHE A 11 -30.46 14.38 -15.01
CA PHE A 11 -31.39 14.29 -13.89
C PHE A 11 -31.02 15.18 -12.71
N ASN A 12 -29.94 15.98 -12.83
CA ASN A 12 -29.39 16.81 -11.77
C ASN A 12 -29.18 16.07 -10.44
N VAL A 13 -28.47 14.95 -10.53
CA VAL A 13 -28.13 14.09 -9.40
C VAL A 13 -26.63 13.88 -9.31
N VAL A 14 -26.16 13.50 -8.13
CA VAL A 14 -24.79 13.05 -7.88
C VAL A 14 -24.85 11.57 -7.53
N ILE A 15 -23.99 10.80 -8.19
CA ILE A 15 -23.88 9.34 -8.01
C ILE A 15 -22.58 9.04 -7.29
N GLU A 16 -22.64 8.57 -6.05
CA GLU A 16 -21.47 8.08 -5.32
C GLU A 16 -21.46 6.55 -5.40
N PHE A 17 -20.35 5.98 -5.88
CA PHE A 17 -20.12 4.54 -5.79
C PHE A 17 -19.74 4.20 -4.35
N VAL A 18 -20.46 3.23 -3.77
CA VAL A 18 -20.19 2.75 -2.41
C VAL A 18 -18.94 1.87 -2.39
N GLN A 19 -18.82 1.00 -3.38
CA GLN A 19 -17.74 0.01 -3.49
C GLN A 19 -16.58 0.55 -4.32
N GLN A 20 -15.36 0.18 -3.94
CA GLN A 20 -14.16 0.42 -4.74
C GLN A 20 -14.08 -0.59 -5.88
N VAL A 21 -13.33 -0.25 -6.93
CA VAL A 21 -13.08 -1.21 -8.01
C VAL A 21 -12.28 -2.39 -7.45
N GLY A 22 -12.81 -3.60 -7.69
CA GLY A 22 -12.23 -4.85 -7.20
C GLY A 22 -12.89 -5.38 -5.92
N ASP A 23 -13.73 -4.60 -5.25
CA ASP A 23 -14.48 -5.09 -4.09
C ASP A 23 -15.45 -6.20 -4.49
N PHE A 24 -15.56 -7.20 -3.61
CA PHE A 24 -16.63 -8.18 -3.70
C PHE A 24 -17.94 -7.48 -3.35
N VAL A 25 -19.00 -7.73 -4.12
CA VAL A 25 -20.34 -7.19 -3.87
C VAL A 25 -21.30 -8.35 -3.66
N ALA A 26 -21.88 -8.43 -2.47
CA ALA A 26 -22.89 -9.42 -2.17
C ALA A 26 -24.26 -9.04 -2.77
N LEU A 27 -25.15 -10.02 -2.89
CA LEU A 27 -26.56 -9.75 -3.18
C LEU A 27 -27.12 -8.82 -2.09
N ASP A 28 -27.88 -7.81 -2.52
CA ASP A 28 -28.52 -6.79 -1.68
C ASP A 28 -27.60 -5.72 -1.06
N GLU A 29 -26.32 -5.67 -1.42
CA GLU A 29 -25.46 -4.54 -1.05
C GLU A 29 -25.70 -3.31 -1.95
N PRO A 30 -25.74 -2.10 -1.36
CA PRO A 30 -25.91 -0.88 -2.14
C PRO A 30 -24.68 -0.62 -3.01
N LEU A 31 -24.88 -0.48 -4.31
CA LEU A 31 -23.82 -0.09 -5.26
C LEU A 31 -23.59 1.43 -5.29
N PHE A 32 -24.65 2.20 -5.02
CA PHE A 32 -24.65 3.66 -5.15
C PHE A 32 -25.36 4.35 -3.99
N TYR A 33 -24.86 5.52 -3.62
CA TYR A 33 -25.66 6.57 -3.00
C TYR A 33 -26.01 7.63 -4.04
N LEU A 34 -27.28 8.06 -4.05
CA LEU A 34 -27.79 9.08 -4.95
C LEU A 34 -28.16 10.33 -4.15
N TYR A 35 -27.74 11.49 -4.65
CA TYR A 35 -28.05 12.78 -4.04
C TYR A 35 -28.71 13.71 -5.05
N GLY A 36 -29.73 14.46 -4.64
CA GLY A 36 -30.46 15.41 -5.48
C GLY A 36 -31.84 14.88 -5.90
N ASN A 37 -32.24 15.13 -7.15
CA ASN A 37 -33.55 14.72 -7.67
C ASN A 37 -33.58 13.22 -8.06
N VAL A 38 -33.54 12.35 -7.04
CA VAL A 38 -33.38 10.90 -7.19
C VAL A 38 -34.57 10.21 -7.86
N ASP A 39 -35.79 10.75 -7.69
CA ASP A 39 -37.03 10.17 -8.23
C ASP A 39 -37.04 10.10 -9.77
N ALA A 40 -36.18 10.88 -10.42
CA ALA A 40 -36.04 10.89 -11.87
C ALA A 40 -35.05 9.84 -12.42
N ILE A 41 -34.32 9.13 -11.55
CA ILE A 41 -33.40 8.05 -11.94
C ILE A 41 -34.09 6.69 -11.94
N ASP A 42 -34.00 6.00 -13.07
CA ASP A 42 -34.24 4.56 -13.17
C ASP A 42 -33.02 3.79 -12.65
N GLU A 43 -33.18 3.18 -11.47
CA GLU A 43 -32.18 2.38 -10.78
C GLU A 43 -31.70 1.18 -11.60
N SER A 44 -32.62 0.47 -12.27
CA SER A 44 -32.30 -0.73 -13.05
C SER A 44 -31.33 -0.40 -14.18
N ARG A 45 -31.56 0.74 -14.83
CA ARG A 45 -30.73 1.27 -15.90
C ARG A 45 -29.47 1.96 -15.41
N LEU A 46 -29.36 2.24 -14.11
CA LEU A 46 -28.11 2.69 -13.50
C LEU A 46 -27.22 1.48 -13.16
N ARG A 47 -27.79 0.43 -12.60
CA ARG A 47 -27.10 -0.84 -12.31
C ARG A 47 -26.50 -1.47 -13.57
N SER A 48 -27.19 -1.40 -14.71
CA SER A 48 -26.66 -1.93 -15.99
C SER A 48 -25.44 -1.19 -16.55
N LEU A 49 -25.05 -0.05 -15.95
CA LEU A 49 -23.82 0.66 -16.30
C LEU A 49 -22.60 0.19 -15.49
N VAL A 50 -22.80 -0.74 -14.55
CA VAL A 50 -21.73 -1.39 -13.78
C VAL A 50 -21.46 -2.76 -14.39
N ALA A 51 -20.19 -3.04 -14.67
CA ALA A 51 -19.75 -4.36 -15.08
C ALA A 51 -19.28 -5.14 -13.85
N PHE A 52 -19.79 -6.36 -13.68
CA PHE A 52 -19.27 -7.34 -12.73
C PHE A 52 -18.43 -8.35 -13.51
N GLY A 53 -17.19 -8.56 -13.04
CA GLY A 53 -16.31 -9.60 -13.55
C GLY A 53 -16.10 -10.68 -12.50
N THR A 54 -15.70 -11.87 -12.92
CA THR A 54 -15.29 -12.96 -12.02
C THR A 54 -13.92 -12.72 -11.38
N GLU A 55 -13.13 -11.79 -11.94
CA GLU A 55 -11.77 -11.47 -11.51
C GLU A 55 -11.50 -9.97 -11.54
N ARG A 56 -10.50 -9.53 -10.76
CA ARG A 56 -9.99 -8.15 -10.78
C ARG A 56 -9.13 -7.92 -12.01
N THR A 57 -9.21 -6.74 -12.62
CA THR A 57 -8.33 -6.34 -13.73
C THR A 57 -7.33 -5.29 -13.26
N MET A 58 -6.04 -5.46 -13.61
CA MET A 58 -4.98 -4.54 -13.18
C MET A 58 -5.17 -3.11 -13.72
N GLU A 59 -5.81 -2.98 -14.88
CA GLU A 59 -6.11 -1.70 -15.52
C GLU A 59 -7.13 -0.87 -14.72
N GLN A 60 -8.01 -1.55 -13.98
CA GLN A 60 -9.11 -0.92 -13.26
C GLN A 60 -8.89 -0.94 -11.73
N ASP A 61 -8.09 -1.86 -11.21
CA ASP A 61 -7.70 -1.93 -9.80
C ASP A 61 -6.17 -1.82 -9.64
N PRO A 62 -5.63 -0.62 -9.33
CA PRO A 62 -4.20 -0.44 -9.10
C PRO A 62 -3.69 -1.18 -7.85
N MET A 63 -4.55 -1.56 -6.90
CA MET A 63 -4.15 -2.35 -5.72
C MET A 63 -3.86 -3.80 -6.08
N SER A 64 -4.43 -4.32 -7.18
CA SER A 64 -4.15 -5.68 -7.65
C SER A 64 -2.67 -5.92 -7.94
N ALA A 65 -1.95 -4.93 -8.50
CA ALA A 65 -0.50 -5.04 -8.73
C ALA A 65 0.29 -5.19 -7.42
N PHE A 66 -0.12 -4.47 -6.37
CA PHE A 66 0.47 -4.60 -5.04
C PHE A 66 0.17 -5.98 -4.44
N ARG A 67 -1.09 -6.45 -4.56
CA ARG A 67 -1.48 -7.77 -4.07
C ARG A 67 -0.64 -8.89 -4.69
N ILE A 68 -0.44 -8.87 -6.00
CA ILE A 68 0.39 -9.87 -6.70
C ILE A 68 1.82 -9.92 -6.13
N LEU A 69 2.44 -8.76 -5.91
CA LEU A 69 3.79 -8.69 -5.33
C LEU A 69 3.83 -9.19 -3.89
N VAL A 70 2.81 -8.86 -3.10
CA VAL A 70 2.65 -9.37 -1.74
C VAL A 70 2.51 -10.88 -1.76
N ASP A 71 1.68 -11.45 -2.64
CA ASP A 71 1.51 -12.90 -2.77
C ASP A 71 2.81 -13.62 -3.16
N ILE A 72 3.62 -13.02 -4.05
CA ILE A 72 4.96 -13.51 -4.38
C ILE A 72 5.85 -13.52 -3.13
N ALA A 73 5.86 -12.43 -2.36
CA ALA A 73 6.64 -12.35 -1.13
C ALA A 73 6.18 -13.39 -0.09
N LEU A 74 4.87 -13.53 0.12
CA LEU A 74 4.30 -14.49 1.06
C LEU A 74 4.59 -15.94 0.66
N LYS A 75 4.50 -16.27 -0.63
CA LYS A 75 4.84 -17.59 -1.14
C LYS A 75 6.32 -17.90 -0.93
N ALA A 76 7.20 -16.93 -1.22
CA ALA A 76 8.63 -17.06 -1.00
C ALA A 76 8.99 -17.24 0.49
N LEU A 77 8.31 -16.54 1.39
CA LEU A 77 8.50 -16.62 2.84
C LEU A 77 7.78 -17.80 3.52
N SER A 78 7.01 -18.59 2.77
CA SER A 78 6.34 -19.75 3.32
C SER A 78 7.34 -20.79 3.84
N ALA A 79 6.97 -21.52 4.88
CA ALA A 79 7.82 -22.53 5.51
C ALA A 79 8.28 -23.65 4.56
N ALA A 80 7.57 -23.86 3.45
CA ALA A 80 7.94 -24.83 2.42
C ALA A 80 9.03 -24.33 1.46
N ILE A 81 9.12 -23.01 1.24
CA ILE A 81 10.03 -22.40 0.27
C ILE A 81 11.23 -21.76 0.96
N ASN A 82 11.00 -20.92 1.98
CA ASN A 82 12.02 -20.18 2.72
C ASN A 82 13.04 -19.47 1.81
N ASP A 83 12.56 -18.74 0.80
CA ASP A 83 13.37 -17.96 -0.13
C ASP A 83 13.28 -16.45 0.18
N PRO A 84 14.11 -15.94 1.11
CA PRO A 84 14.10 -14.52 1.46
C PRO A 84 14.61 -13.63 0.32
N THR A 85 15.41 -14.13 -0.61
CA THR A 85 15.94 -13.35 -1.74
C THR A 85 14.81 -12.97 -2.70
N THR A 86 13.95 -13.92 -3.07
CA THR A 86 12.76 -13.62 -3.89
C THR A 86 11.80 -12.66 -3.17
N ALA A 87 11.63 -12.81 -1.86
CA ALA A 87 10.81 -11.89 -1.08
C ALA A 87 11.39 -10.45 -1.06
N VAL A 88 12.72 -10.31 -0.98
CA VAL A 88 13.40 -9.00 -1.09
C VAL A 88 13.11 -8.35 -2.45
N LEU A 89 13.19 -9.11 -3.55
CA LEU A 89 12.88 -8.59 -4.88
C LEU A 89 11.43 -8.09 -4.98
N ALA A 90 10.48 -8.80 -4.37
CA ALA A 90 9.09 -8.37 -4.30
C ALA A 90 8.93 -7.08 -3.47
N ILE A 91 9.63 -6.98 -2.33
CA ILE A 91 9.67 -5.77 -1.49
C ILE A 91 10.27 -4.58 -2.25
N ASP A 92 11.29 -4.79 -3.10
CA ASP A 92 11.86 -3.73 -3.94
C ASP A 92 10.83 -3.17 -4.92
N GLN A 93 10.03 -4.03 -5.55
CA GLN A 93 8.97 -3.58 -6.45
C GLN A 93 7.86 -2.85 -5.69
N LEU A 94 7.44 -3.35 -4.53
CA LEU A 94 6.47 -2.65 -3.67
C LEU A 94 6.98 -1.27 -3.26
N HIS A 95 8.26 -1.18 -2.86
CA HIS A 95 8.91 0.07 -2.52
C HIS A 95 8.90 1.07 -3.69
N ARG A 96 9.21 0.61 -4.90
CA ARG A 96 9.15 1.43 -6.12
C ARG A 96 7.72 1.93 -6.38
N LEU A 97 6.72 1.06 -6.30
CA LEU A 97 5.32 1.43 -6.52
C LEU A 97 4.82 2.41 -5.46
N LEU A 98 5.16 2.19 -4.18
CA LEU A 98 4.83 3.12 -3.08
C LEU A 98 5.45 4.51 -3.30
N ARG A 99 6.70 4.58 -3.80
CA ARG A 99 7.31 5.88 -4.17
C ARG A 99 6.54 6.59 -5.27
N MET A 100 6.01 5.86 -6.25
CA MET A 100 5.21 6.44 -7.33
C MET A 100 3.85 6.92 -6.83
N VAL A 101 3.16 6.09 -6.05
CA VAL A 101 1.82 6.34 -5.52
C VAL A 101 1.84 7.44 -4.45
N GLY A 102 2.83 7.46 -3.56
CA GLY A 102 2.95 8.42 -2.47
C GLY A 102 3.13 9.87 -2.93
N LYS A 103 3.63 10.07 -4.16
CA LYS A 103 3.76 11.39 -4.81
C LYS A 103 2.49 11.86 -5.53
N ARG A 104 1.49 11.00 -5.67
CA ARG A 104 0.22 11.33 -6.33
C ARG A 104 -0.82 11.81 -5.32
N SER A 105 -1.80 12.57 -5.82
CA SER A 105 -3.02 12.90 -5.08
C SER A 105 -3.99 11.71 -5.16
N LEU A 106 -4.16 10.99 -4.04
CA LEU A 106 -5.03 9.81 -3.92
C LEU A 106 -6.42 10.16 -3.36
N ARG A 107 -6.91 11.36 -3.68
CA ARG A 107 -8.22 11.80 -3.19
C ARG A 107 -9.32 10.99 -3.87
N VAL A 108 -10.47 10.89 -3.18
CA VAL A 108 -11.75 10.46 -3.75
C VAL A 108 -11.92 11.11 -5.13
N GLU A 109 -12.12 10.29 -6.15
CA GLU A 109 -12.17 10.77 -7.51
C GLU A 109 -13.55 11.38 -7.76
N LYS A 110 -13.58 12.71 -7.94
CA LYS A 110 -14.80 13.47 -8.22
C LYS A 110 -14.82 13.83 -9.70
N ILE A 111 -15.66 13.16 -10.45
CA ILE A 111 -15.81 13.41 -11.88
C ILE A 111 -16.85 14.50 -12.07
N ARG A 112 -16.44 15.56 -12.77
CA ARG A 112 -17.24 16.76 -13.02
C ARG A 112 -17.80 16.74 -14.43
N ASP A 113 -18.96 17.36 -14.61
CA ASP A 113 -19.48 17.65 -15.94
C ASP A 113 -18.78 18.86 -16.57
N ALA A 114 -19.16 19.19 -17.82
CA ALA A 114 -18.62 20.33 -18.56
C ALA A 114 -18.87 21.70 -17.89
N SER A 115 -19.79 21.80 -16.92
CA SER A 115 -20.02 23.00 -16.13
C SER A 115 -19.21 23.05 -14.83
N GLY A 116 -18.37 22.04 -14.59
CA GLY A 116 -17.55 21.93 -13.38
C GLY A 116 -18.30 21.38 -12.16
N GLN A 117 -19.57 20.97 -12.29
CA GLN A 117 -20.32 20.38 -11.18
C GLN A 117 -19.97 18.89 -11.01
N VAL A 118 -19.80 18.43 -9.78
CA VAL A 118 -19.55 17.02 -9.48
C VAL A 118 -20.79 16.21 -9.82
N ARG A 119 -20.61 15.12 -10.58
CA ARG A 119 -21.68 14.21 -10.99
C ARG A 119 -21.46 12.79 -10.55
N VAL A 120 -20.21 12.35 -10.48
CA VAL A 120 -19.85 11.01 -10.02
C VAL A 120 -18.75 11.11 -8.97
N ILE A 121 -18.88 10.34 -7.90
CA ILE A 121 -17.89 10.20 -6.83
C ILE A 121 -17.47 8.73 -6.79
N LEU A 122 -16.18 8.45 -6.97
CA LEU A 122 -15.61 7.12 -6.86
C LEU A 122 -14.74 7.03 -5.61
N ARG A 123 -14.95 5.96 -4.83
CA ARG A 123 -14.01 5.62 -3.77
C ARG A 123 -12.78 4.98 -4.39
N THR A 124 -11.63 5.58 -4.10
CA THR A 124 -10.32 5.11 -4.51
C THR A 124 -9.52 4.73 -3.26
N PRO A 125 -8.63 3.73 -3.34
CA PRO A 125 -7.73 3.40 -2.26
C PRO A 125 -6.95 4.65 -1.81
N ASN A 126 -6.95 4.89 -0.50
CA ASN A 126 -6.14 5.95 0.09
C ASN A 126 -4.70 5.47 0.28
N TRP A 127 -3.85 6.33 0.84
CA TRP A 127 -2.44 6.00 1.02
C TRP A 127 -2.19 4.91 2.05
N GLU A 128 -2.95 4.93 3.12
CA GLU A 128 -2.92 3.95 4.19
C GLU A 128 -3.24 2.55 3.64
N ASP A 129 -4.20 2.44 2.71
CA ASP A 129 -4.53 1.19 2.04
C ASP A 129 -3.31 0.60 1.30
N PHE A 130 -2.58 1.42 0.52
CA PHE A 130 -1.36 1.00 -0.18
C PHE A 130 -0.24 0.61 0.79
N VAL A 131 -0.06 1.35 1.89
CA VAL A 131 0.95 1.03 2.90
C VAL A 131 0.61 -0.30 3.60
N HIS A 132 -0.64 -0.48 3.99
CA HIS A 132 -1.09 -1.67 4.70
C HIS A 132 -1.00 -2.94 3.85
N ILE A 133 -1.44 -2.89 2.60
CA ILE A 133 -1.31 -4.07 1.71
C ILE A 133 0.16 -4.43 1.51
N SER A 134 1.05 -3.44 1.37
CA SER A 134 2.46 -3.66 1.05
C SER A 134 3.25 -4.29 2.20
N PHE A 135 2.98 -3.92 3.46
CA PHE A 135 3.89 -4.25 4.56
C PHE A 135 3.30 -5.18 5.61
N ARG A 136 1.98 -5.17 5.85
CA ARG A 136 1.41 -5.79 7.05
C ARG A 136 1.59 -7.32 7.08
N GLU A 137 1.23 -8.00 6.00
CA GLU A 137 1.33 -9.46 5.91
C GLU A 137 2.79 -9.90 5.79
N ILE A 138 3.59 -9.21 4.98
CA ILE A 138 5.03 -9.49 4.83
C ILE A 138 5.75 -9.34 6.16
N ARG A 139 5.41 -8.33 6.98
CA ARG A 139 5.95 -8.19 8.33
C ARG A 139 5.57 -9.36 9.21
N GLN A 140 4.32 -9.82 9.17
CA GLN A 140 3.84 -10.91 10.01
C GLN A 140 4.56 -12.24 9.73
N CYS A 141 4.78 -12.58 8.46
CA CYS A 141 5.52 -13.80 8.10
C CYS A 141 7.05 -13.62 8.13
N GLY A 142 7.54 -12.42 7.78
CA GLY A 142 8.95 -12.15 7.54
C GLY A 142 9.75 -11.63 8.73
N ALA A 143 9.12 -11.20 9.84
CA ALA A 143 9.84 -10.63 10.98
C ALA A 143 10.83 -11.60 11.65
N GLY A 144 10.65 -12.91 11.48
CA GLY A 144 11.62 -13.92 11.93
C GLY A 144 12.87 -14.03 11.05
N SER A 145 12.84 -13.49 9.83
CA SER A 145 14.02 -13.39 8.97
C SER A 145 14.69 -12.04 9.16
N ILE A 146 15.93 -12.04 9.66
CA ILE A 146 16.73 -10.82 9.86
C ILE A 146 16.87 -10.06 8.53
N GLN A 147 17.12 -10.76 7.42
CA GLN A 147 17.23 -10.17 6.08
C GLN A 147 15.96 -9.39 5.69
N ILE A 148 14.79 -9.98 5.92
CA ILE A 148 13.49 -9.35 5.57
C ILE A 148 13.17 -8.18 6.48
N ALA A 149 13.37 -8.32 7.79
CA ALA A 149 13.15 -7.23 8.74
C ALA A 149 14.00 -5.99 8.38
N ARG A 150 15.28 -6.19 8.08
CA ARG A 150 16.21 -5.13 7.70
C ARG A 150 15.83 -4.48 6.37
N ARG A 151 15.40 -5.26 5.37
CA ARG A 151 14.95 -4.74 4.07
C ARG A 151 13.65 -3.95 4.19
N LEU A 152 12.67 -4.44 4.95
CA LEU A 152 11.42 -3.71 5.23
C LEU A 152 11.71 -2.35 5.88
N ARG A 153 12.56 -2.34 6.91
CA ARG A 153 12.99 -1.10 7.56
C ARG A 153 13.61 -0.12 6.56
N ALA A 154 14.57 -0.58 5.75
CA ALA A 154 15.22 0.24 4.74
C ALA A 154 14.22 0.83 3.72
N ALA A 155 13.22 0.05 3.27
CA ALA A 155 12.17 0.55 2.38
C ALA A 155 11.36 1.67 3.04
N ILE A 156 10.90 1.44 4.27
CA ILE A 156 10.04 2.36 4.99
C ILE A 156 10.77 3.66 5.34
N GLU A 157 11.99 3.58 5.85
CA GLU A 157 12.80 4.77 6.18
C GLU A 157 13.09 5.60 4.92
N ASN A 158 13.43 4.94 3.82
CA ASN A 158 13.66 5.59 2.54
C ASN A 158 12.37 6.23 1.97
N LEU A 159 11.19 5.65 2.20
CA LEU A 159 9.91 6.28 1.86
C LEU A 159 9.65 7.52 2.72
N ILE A 160 9.91 7.48 4.03
CA ILE A 160 9.80 8.64 4.92
C ILE A 160 10.71 9.78 4.45
N GLN A 161 11.96 9.47 4.10
CA GLN A 161 12.92 10.47 3.63
C GLN A 161 12.52 11.11 2.29
N SER A 162 11.74 10.42 1.45
CA SER A 162 11.52 10.82 0.06
C SER A 162 10.11 11.27 -0.27
N LEU A 163 9.14 11.05 0.62
CA LEU A 163 7.75 11.43 0.44
C LEU A 163 7.38 12.64 1.30
N PRO A 164 6.34 13.41 0.92
CA PRO A 164 5.86 14.54 1.71
C PRO A 164 5.41 14.12 3.12
N GLU A 165 5.50 15.06 4.07
CA GLU A 165 5.26 14.81 5.50
C GLU A 165 3.89 14.19 5.81
N HIS A 166 2.83 14.58 5.08
CA HIS A 166 1.49 14.02 5.26
C HIS A 166 1.39 12.51 4.96
N ARG A 167 2.42 11.89 4.36
CA ARG A 167 2.50 10.44 4.12
C ARG A 167 3.18 9.68 5.27
N HIS A 168 3.87 10.38 6.18
CA HIS A 168 4.79 9.77 7.14
C HIS A 168 4.09 8.99 8.25
N ALA A 169 2.88 9.39 8.64
CA ALA A 169 2.17 8.78 9.77
C ALA A 169 1.99 7.26 9.60
N ALA A 170 1.48 6.83 8.43
CA ALA A 170 1.29 5.42 8.11
C ALA A 170 2.62 4.64 8.10
N LEU A 171 3.68 5.23 7.55
CA LEU A 171 5.01 4.61 7.48
C LEU A 171 5.66 4.47 8.87
N ARG A 172 5.54 5.48 9.73
CA ARG A 172 6.05 5.44 11.11
C ARG A 172 5.32 4.38 11.93
N LEU A 173 4.01 4.21 11.72
CA LEU A 173 3.26 3.13 12.35
C LEU A 173 3.80 1.76 11.94
N GLU A 174 4.10 1.54 10.65
CA GLU A 174 4.70 0.29 10.20
C GLU A 174 6.08 0.02 10.80
N LEU A 175 6.94 1.04 11.00
CA LEU A 175 8.21 0.88 11.72
C LEU A 175 7.99 0.44 13.17
N ILE A 176 7.07 1.10 13.89
CA ILE A 176 6.74 0.74 15.28
C ILE A 176 6.27 -0.71 15.38
N LEU A 177 5.41 -1.13 14.45
CA LEU A 177 4.88 -2.49 14.43
C LEU A 177 5.95 -3.51 13.99
N LEU A 178 6.87 -3.14 13.11
CA LEU A 178 8.03 -3.95 12.75
C LEU A 178 8.94 -4.16 13.96
N ASP A 179 9.22 -3.11 14.73
CA ASP A 179 10.01 -3.21 15.97
C ASP A 179 9.40 -4.16 16.99
N ARG A 180 8.07 -4.14 17.15
CA ARG A 180 7.34 -5.09 18.00
C ARG A 180 7.43 -6.52 17.47
N ALA A 181 7.27 -6.69 16.16
CA ALA A 181 7.32 -8.01 15.53
C ALA A 181 8.72 -8.64 15.65
N VAL A 182 9.78 -7.87 15.40
CA VAL A 182 11.17 -8.32 15.55
C VAL A 182 11.47 -8.67 17.00
N ALA A 183 11.10 -7.84 17.97
CA ALA A 183 11.31 -8.12 19.39
C ALA A 183 10.61 -9.42 19.85
N SER A 184 9.46 -9.76 19.26
CA SER A 184 8.76 -11.02 19.54
C SER A 184 9.40 -12.25 18.90
N LYS A 185 10.24 -12.10 17.87
CA LYS A 185 10.79 -13.21 17.08
C LYS A 185 12.27 -13.51 17.36
N HIS A 186 13.01 -12.54 17.89
CA HIS A 186 14.45 -12.65 18.14
C HIS A 186 14.74 -12.51 19.65
N PRO A 187 14.93 -13.63 20.37
CA PRO A 187 15.18 -13.60 21.82
C PRO A 187 16.60 -13.15 22.18
N PHE A 188 17.56 -13.29 21.25
CA PHE A 188 18.95 -12.89 21.47
C PHE A 188 19.13 -11.39 21.20
N PRO A 189 19.73 -10.62 22.14
CA PRO A 189 19.93 -9.18 21.99
C PRO A 189 20.72 -8.79 20.73
N GLU A 190 21.68 -9.60 20.31
CA GLU A 190 22.54 -9.37 19.15
C GLU A 190 21.75 -9.43 17.84
N ASP A 191 20.91 -10.47 17.69
CA ASP A 191 20.03 -10.65 16.54
C ASP A 191 18.96 -9.55 16.48
N LEU A 192 18.39 -9.19 17.64
CA LEU A 192 17.44 -8.08 17.75
C LEU A 192 18.08 -6.75 17.33
N ALA A 193 19.30 -6.47 17.79
CA ALA A 193 20.04 -5.27 17.41
C ALA A 193 20.32 -5.25 15.90
N LEU A 194 20.74 -6.38 15.33
CA LEU A 194 21.02 -6.50 13.91
C LEU A 194 19.76 -6.33 13.04
N ALA A 195 18.64 -6.94 13.44
CA ALA A 195 17.37 -6.84 12.73
C ALA A 195 16.78 -5.42 12.73
N ARG A 196 17.25 -4.55 13.64
CA ARG A 196 16.86 -3.12 13.70
C ARG A 196 17.73 -2.19 12.85
N ILE A 197 18.80 -2.69 12.24
CA ILE A 197 19.64 -1.89 11.36
C ILE A 197 19.10 -2.03 9.92
N PRO A 198 18.79 -0.94 9.19
CA PRO A 198 18.32 -1.04 7.82
C PRO A 198 19.36 -1.68 6.88
N ASP A 199 18.91 -2.48 5.93
CA ASP A 199 19.72 -3.02 4.83
C ASP A 199 19.07 -2.65 3.49
N SER A 200 19.68 -1.69 2.79
CA SER A 200 19.20 -1.23 1.48
C SER A 200 19.42 -2.23 0.36
N GLN A 201 20.38 -3.14 0.49
CA GLN A 201 20.65 -4.19 -0.51
C GLN A 201 19.75 -5.41 -0.27
N GLY A 202 19.32 -5.62 0.98
CA GLY A 202 18.50 -6.76 1.36
C GLY A 202 19.23 -8.09 1.22
N LEU A 203 20.57 -8.10 1.27
CA LEU A 203 21.38 -9.32 1.16
C LEU A 203 21.62 -9.99 2.51
N GLY A 204 21.22 -9.36 3.62
CA GLY A 204 21.50 -9.86 4.97
C GLY A 204 22.97 -9.69 5.39
N GLY A 205 23.78 -9.05 4.54
CA GLY A 205 25.20 -8.79 4.77
C GLY A 205 25.47 -7.66 5.77
N SER A 206 26.74 -7.58 6.19
CA SER A 206 27.18 -6.80 7.35
C SER A 206 26.75 -5.32 7.28
N ALA A 207 26.36 -4.78 8.43
CA ALA A 207 26.15 -3.36 8.64
C ALA A 207 27.44 -2.59 8.36
N ALA A 208 27.61 -2.04 7.16
CA ALA A 208 28.70 -1.12 6.89
C ALA A 208 28.39 0.23 7.57
N SER A 209 28.79 0.38 8.83
CA SER A 209 29.43 1.60 9.36
C SER A 209 29.95 1.43 10.80
N THR A 210 30.68 0.35 11.08
CA THR A 210 31.63 0.31 12.21
C THR A 210 32.82 1.27 11.99
N GLU A 211 32.98 1.87 10.80
CA GLU A 211 34.05 2.84 10.51
C GLU A 211 33.89 4.20 11.20
N LYS A 212 32.71 4.54 11.77
CA LYS A 212 32.55 5.81 12.50
C LYS A 212 32.79 5.74 14.01
N GLN A 213 33.02 4.55 14.59
CA GLN A 213 33.23 4.40 16.04
C GLN A 213 34.70 4.20 16.45
N LEU A 214 35.59 3.86 15.51
CA LEU A 214 37.04 3.73 15.75
C LEU A 214 37.84 4.99 15.38
N ALA A 215 37.24 5.95 14.67
CA ALA A 215 37.89 7.22 14.30
C ALA A 215 37.87 8.27 15.42
N VAL A 216 37.15 8.03 16.53
CA VAL A 216 37.05 8.98 17.68
C VAL A 216 37.95 8.57 18.86
N SER A 217 38.57 7.38 18.82
CA SER A 217 39.49 6.90 19.87
C SER A 217 40.98 6.94 19.48
N GLY A 218 41.32 7.50 18.31
CA GLY A 218 42.65 7.40 17.70
C GLY A 218 43.51 8.67 17.66
N VAL A 219 43.09 9.79 18.25
CA VAL A 219 43.91 11.01 18.32
C VAL A 219 43.96 11.52 19.76
N ASN A 220 44.75 10.85 20.60
CA ASN A 220 45.49 11.52 21.67
C ASN A 220 46.56 10.58 22.28
N ARG A 221 47.71 10.41 21.62
CA ARG A 221 49.01 10.08 22.25
C ARG A 221 50.15 10.46 21.31
N GLY A 222 51.02 11.37 21.76
CA GLY A 222 52.31 11.70 21.14
C GLY A 222 52.44 13.18 20.81
#